data_AF-F4Q6M7-F1
#
_entry.id   AF-F4Q6M7-F1
#
_cell.length_a   1.000
_cell.length_b   1.000
_cell.length_c   1.000
_cell.angle_alpha   90.00
_cell.angle_beta   90.00
_cell.angle_gamma   90.00
#
_symmetry.space_group_name_H-M   'P 1'
#
loop_
_entity.id
_entity.type
_entity.pdbx_description
1 polymer ?
#
loop_
_entity_poly.entity_id
_entity_poly.type
_entity_poly.pdbx_seq_one_letter_code
_entity_poly.pdbx_strand_id
1 'polypeptide(L)'
;MEIVYAEMKILILLISIISIINQVNGQTTQCKDALKPWFDLTRVGIKISCFLNDGNILYARGQAAQDRGVFKATGSYSSVESIQEGCLGGKDQPFDINQTKPLFFDYSSFQIDSEGHVFMVPVGRPAVDVYVTECRGNIMVAFTTNGICTYHFSNKAYTNLGSESCQDPRNEPPVNQKAATFDTTLNSEWNENGKHYGMFSSIITNTGKVPFQGVVFSADLELRDPSSIYSAVAIVKGQWKLPSYVQSIQVGSTYHFSFIKEGKEIPTFRIDSFY
;
A
#
# COMPACT_ATOMS: atom_id res chain seq x y z
N MET A 1 18.18 50.66 -9.35
CA MET A 1 17.64 49.97 -8.15
C MET A 1 16.26 49.36 -8.42
N GLU A 2 15.38 50.02 -9.17
CA GLU A 2 14.05 49.48 -9.51
C GLU A 2 14.05 48.22 -10.39
N ILE A 3 14.99 48.08 -11.34
CA ILE A 3 15.07 46.91 -12.23
C ILE A 3 15.33 45.61 -11.46
N VAL A 4 16.21 45.66 -10.45
CA VAL A 4 16.53 44.49 -9.60
C VAL A 4 15.31 44.04 -8.79
N TYR A 5 14.43 44.98 -8.41
CA TYR A 5 13.23 44.68 -7.63
C TYR A 5 12.13 44.01 -8.46
N ALA A 6 12.05 44.32 -9.76
CA ALA A 6 11.10 43.69 -10.68
C ALA A 6 11.49 42.23 -10.97
N GLU A 7 12.77 41.95 -11.18
CA GLU A 7 13.26 40.59 -11.45
C GLU A 7 13.10 39.67 -10.23
N MET A 8 13.31 40.19 -9.02
CA MET A 8 13.16 39.40 -7.78
C MET A 8 11.70 39.00 -7.51
N LYS A 9 10.72 39.84 -7.88
CA LYS A 9 9.29 39.51 -7.74
C LYS A 9 8.85 38.39 -8.69
N ILE A 10 9.35 38.40 -9.92
CA ILE A 10 9.06 37.37 -10.92
C ILE A 10 9.62 36.02 -10.48
N LEU A 11 10.83 36.00 -9.92
CA LEU A 11 11.45 34.79 -9.39
C LEU A 11 10.66 34.20 -8.21
N ILE A 12 10.23 35.04 -7.26
CA ILE A 12 9.40 34.61 -6.12
C ILE A 12 8.06 34.05 -6.59
N LEU A 13 7.43 34.69 -7.58
CA LEU A 13 6.17 34.21 -8.16
C LEU A 13 6.36 32.84 -8.87
N LEU A 14 7.43 32.68 -9.64
CA LEU A 14 7.76 31.42 -10.32
C LEU A 14 8.05 30.30 -9.31
N ILE A 15 8.82 30.57 -8.25
CA ILE A 15 9.10 29.59 -7.19
C ILE A 15 7.79 29.19 -6.49
N SER A 16 6.91 30.15 -6.22
CA SER A 16 5.58 29.88 -5.62
C SER A 16 4.72 29.00 -6.53
N ILE A 17 4.67 29.29 -7.84
CA ILE A 17 3.90 28.51 -8.82
C ILE A 17 4.46 27.09 -8.95
N ILE A 18 5.78 26.92 -9.03
CA ILE A 18 6.43 25.60 -9.10
C ILE A 18 6.18 24.78 -7.82
N SER A 19 6.16 25.45 -6.66
CA SER A 19 5.88 24.81 -5.37
C SER A 19 4.43 24.30 -5.30
N ILE A 20 3.47 25.08 -5.83
CA ILE A 20 2.06 24.68 -5.91
C ILE A 20 1.87 23.51 -6.89
N ILE A 21 2.51 23.54 -8.06
CA ILE A 21 2.40 22.47 -9.06
C ILE A 21 2.95 21.13 -8.53
N ASN A 22 4.05 21.17 -7.77
CA ASN A 22 4.66 19.95 -7.22
C ASN A 22 3.91 19.38 -6.01
N GLN A 23 3.14 20.19 -5.28
CA GLN A 23 2.34 19.69 -4.14
C GLN A 23 1.08 18.95 -4.57
N VAL A 24 0.52 19.23 -5.74
CA VAL A 24 -0.76 18.63 -6.17
C VAL A 24 -0.61 17.21 -6.72
N ASN A 25 0.57 16.86 -7.25
CA ASN A 25 0.79 15.56 -7.91
C ASN A 25 1.68 14.58 -7.13
N GLY A 26 2.27 15.01 -6.01
CA GLY A 26 3.44 14.34 -5.43
C GLY A 26 3.19 13.07 -4.60
N GLN A 27 1.98 12.81 -4.11
CA GLN A 27 1.79 11.75 -3.09
C GLN A 27 0.73 10.68 -3.40
N THR A 28 -0.12 10.89 -4.41
CA THR A 28 -1.15 9.90 -4.78
C THR A 28 -0.53 8.57 -5.24
N THR A 29 0.59 8.61 -5.97
CA THR A 29 1.26 7.38 -6.43
C THR A 29 1.84 6.57 -5.27
N GLN A 30 2.47 7.23 -4.28
CA GLN A 30 3.03 6.55 -3.11
C GLN A 30 1.94 5.88 -2.27
N CYS A 31 0.80 6.54 -2.12
CA CYS A 31 -0.34 6.00 -1.39
C CYS A 31 -1.02 4.83 -2.12
N LYS A 32 -1.13 4.89 -3.44
CA LYS A 32 -1.63 3.78 -4.27
C LYS A 32 -0.83 2.50 -4.04
N ASP A 33 0.49 2.58 -4.03
CA ASP A 33 1.36 1.41 -3.80
C ASP A 33 1.23 0.89 -2.36
N ALA A 34 1.09 1.78 -1.37
CA ALA A 34 0.87 1.39 0.02
C ALA A 34 -0.50 0.74 0.27
N LEU A 35 -1.52 1.16 -0.50
CA LEU A 35 -2.89 0.62 -0.43
C LEU A 35 -3.01 -0.72 -1.14
N LYS A 36 -2.27 -0.94 -2.23
CA LYS A 36 -2.38 -2.13 -3.08
C LYS A 36 -2.45 -3.47 -2.32
N PRO A 37 -1.58 -3.77 -1.35
CA PRO A 37 -1.62 -5.07 -0.64
C PRO A 37 -2.91 -5.29 0.16
N TRP A 38 -3.61 -4.22 0.53
CA TRP A 38 -4.88 -4.30 1.26
C TRP A 38 -6.02 -4.68 0.35
N PHE A 39 -6.01 -4.20 -0.90
CA PHE A 39 -7.06 -4.48 -1.89
C PHE A 39 -6.97 -5.88 -2.50
N ASP A 40 -5.93 -6.65 -2.17
CA ASP A 40 -5.87 -8.10 -2.42
C ASP A 40 -6.72 -8.90 -1.40
N LEU A 41 -7.18 -8.26 -0.31
CA LEU A 41 -8.00 -8.89 0.73
C LEU A 41 -9.49 -8.62 0.49
N THR A 42 -10.33 -9.62 0.74
CA THR A 42 -11.80 -9.45 0.64
C THR A 42 -12.36 -8.57 1.76
N ARG A 43 -11.69 -8.52 2.91
CA ARG A 43 -12.13 -7.84 4.13
C ARG A 43 -10.90 -7.31 4.89
N VAL A 44 -11.04 -6.12 5.47
CA VAL A 44 -10.01 -5.47 6.29
C VAL A 44 -10.64 -4.86 7.55
N GLY A 45 -9.89 -4.83 8.64
CA GLY A 45 -10.21 -3.97 9.77
C GLY A 45 -9.75 -2.54 9.47
N ILE A 46 -10.58 -1.54 9.80
CA ILE A 46 -10.21 -0.12 9.70
C ILE A 46 -10.42 0.54 11.07
N LYS A 47 -9.37 1.22 11.55
CA LYS A 47 -9.46 2.22 12.63
C LYS A 47 -9.44 3.60 11.99
N ILE A 48 -10.31 4.47 12.45
CA ILE A 48 -10.41 5.86 12.01
C ILE A 48 -10.12 6.73 13.22
N SER A 49 -9.10 7.59 13.14
CA SER A 49 -8.84 8.60 14.17
C SER A 49 -8.79 9.96 13.50
N CYS A 50 -9.67 10.87 13.90
CA CYS A 50 -9.72 12.23 13.36
C CYS A 50 -9.41 13.25 14.45
N PHE A 51 -8.45 14.13 14.19
CA PHE A 51 -8.17 15.33 14.97
C PHE A 51 -8.93 16.48 14.34
N LEU A 52 -10.01 16.91 14.97
CA LEU A 52 -10.90 17.94 14.44
C LEU A 52 -10.34 19.34 14.75
N ASN A 53 -10.76 20.33 13.96
CA ASN A 53 -10.30 21.72 14.09
C ASN A 53 -10.66 22.38 15.43
N ASP A 54 -11.66 21.85 16.15
CA ASP A 54 -12.06 22.30 17.49
C ASP A 54 -11.24 21.64 18.61
N GLY A 55 -10.24 20.82 18.26
CA GLY A 55 -9.41 20.06 19.20
C GLY A 55 -10.02 18.73 19.65
N ASN A 56 -11.25 18.40 19.24
CA ASN A 56 -11.86 17.11 19.55
C ASN A 56 -11.18 15.98 18.77
N ILE A 57 -10.91 14.87 19.45
CA ILE A 57 -10.37 13.66 18.83
C ILE A 57 -11.50 12.65 18.72
N LEU A 58 -11.82 12.27 17.49
CA LEU A 58 -12.76 11.20 17.19
C LEU A 58 -11.99 9.90 16.96
N TYR A 59 -12.45 8.81 17.56
CA TYR A 59 -11.90 7.48 17.34
C TYR A 59 -13.00 6.48 17.06
N ALA A 60 -12.88 5.74 15.96
CA ALA A 60 -13.77 4.66 15.57
C ALA A 60 -12.97 3.46 15.08
N ARG A 61 -13.58 2.27 15.11
CA ARG A 61 -13.09 1.15 14.34
C ARG A 61 -14.22 0.22 13.93
N GLY A 62 -13.95 -0.53 12.86
CA GLY A 62 -14.86 -1.56 12.38
C GLY A 62 -14.25 -2.34 11.23
N GLN A 63 -15.10 -2.98 10.45
CA GLN A 63 -14.71 -3.82 9.34
C GLN A 63 -15.21 -3.26 8.02
N ALA A 64 -14.34 -3.27 7.00
CA ALA A 64 -14.70 -2.99 5.64
C ALA A 64 -14.58 -4.25 4.76
N ALA A 65 -15.46 -4.36 3.78
CA ALA A 65 -15.45 -5.40 2.77
C ALA A 65 -15.20 -4.80 1.39
N GLN A 66 -14.44 -5.50 0.57
CA GLN A 66 -14.16 -5.08 -0.79
C GLN A 66 -15.38 -5.29 -1.67
N ASP A 67 -15.75 -4.26 -2.43
CA ASP A 67 -16.78 -4.27 -3.46
C ASP A 67 -16.24 -3.54 -4.69
N ARG A 68 -15.86 -4.30 -5.72
CA ARG A 68 -15.39 -3.80 -7.03
C ARG A 68 -14.29 -2.73 -6.94
N GLY A 69 -13.25 -3.01 -6.16
CA GLY A 69 -12.10 -2.11 -6.01
C GLY A 69 -12.29 -0.99 -4.99
N VAL A 70 -13.39 -1.00 -4.24
CA VAL A 70 -13.67 -0.06 -3.15
C VAL A 70 -13.92 -0.83 -1.86
N PHE A 71 -13.24 -0.47 -0.78
CA PHE A 71 -13.59 -0.94 0.55
C PHE A 71 -14.76 -0.14 1.09
N LYS A 72 -15.84 -0.81 1.46
CA LYS A 72 -17.04 -0.23 2.09
C LYS A 72 -17.20 -0.76 3.49
N ALA A 73 -17.69 0.06 4.42
CA ALA A 73 -18.00 -0.43 5.77
C ALA A 73 -19.00 -1.60 5.71
N THR A 74 -18.86 -2.62 6.57
CA THR A 74 -19.81 -3.74 6.63
C THR A 74 -21.07 -3.43 7.45
N GLY A 75 -21.15 -2.26 8.05
CA GLY A 75 -22.24 -1.82 8.92
C GLY A 75 -21.90 -0.47 9.56
N SER A 76 -22.60 -0.12 10.65
CA SER A 76 -22.28 1.07 11.44
C SER A 76 -20.97 0.88 12.21
N TYR A 77 -20.19 1.94 12.35
CA TYR A 77 -19.04 1.96 13.25
C TYR A 77 -19.42 2.79 14.48
N SER A 78 -19.23 2.23 15.66
CA SER A 78 -19.25 3.03 16.89
C SER A 78 -17.99 3.89 16.96
N SER A 79 -18.12 5.09 17.53
CA SER A 79 -17.02 6.00 17.83
C SER A 79 -17.11 6.51 19.27
N VAL A 80 -15.94 6.82 19.82
CA VAL A 80 -15.77 7.65 21.02
C VAL A 80 -15.13 8.97 20.63
N GLU A 81 -15.36 9.99 21.43
CA GLU A 81 -14.82 11.34 21.20
C GLU A 81 -14.14 11.85 22.46
N SER A 82 -13.14 12.73 22.31
CA SER A 82 -12.37 13.22 23.46
C SER A 82 -13.18 14.15 24.39
N ILE A 83 -14.36 14.57 23.96
CA ILE A 83 -15.32 15.34 24.76
C ILE A 83 -16.25 14.44 25.60
N GLN A 84 -16.18 13.13 25.40
CA GLN A 84 -16.96 12.14 26.16
C GLN A 84 -16.06 11.60 27.27
N GLU A 85 -15.85 12.42 28.29
CA GLU A 85 -15.01 12.07 29.44
C GLU A 85 -15.74 11.11 30.39
N GLY A 86 -14.98 10.29 31.10
CA GLY A 86 -15.52 9.31 32.05
C GLY A 86 -14.51 8.89 33.10
N CYS A 87 -14.99 8.28 34.17
CA CYS A 87 -14.14 7.88 35.30
C CYS A 87 -13.89 6.37 35.29
N LEU A 88 -12.63 5.95 35.11
CA LEU A 88 -12.23 4.55 35.17
C LEU A 88 -11.31 4.33 36.37
N GLY A 89 -11.77 3.55 37.36
CA GLY A 89 -11.00 3.28 38.58
C GLY A 89 -10.72 4.54 39.41
N GLY A 90 -11.64 5.50 39.43
CA GLY A 90 -11.49 6.76 40.18
C GLY A 90 -10.61 7.81 39.48
N LYS A 91 -10.19 7.56 38.24
CA LYS A 91 -9.40 8.49 37.44
C LYS A 91 -10.19 8.95 36.23
N ASP A 92 -10.13 10.24 35.98
CA ASP A 92 -10.69 10.85 34.79
C ASP A 92 -9.97 10.35 33.52
N GLN A 93 -10.73 10.09 32.47
CA GLN A 93 -10.27 9.57 31.19
C GLN A 93 -10.88 10.41 30.06
N PRO A 94 -10.07 10.86 29.09
CA PRO A 94 -10.56 11.69 27.99
C PRO A 94 -11.47 10.93 27.01
N PHE A 95 -11.58 9.60 27.13
CA PHE A 95 -12.46 8.78 26.28
C PHE A 95 -13.23 7.77 27.13
N ASP A 96 -14.55 7.93 27.21
CA ASP A 96 -15.46 6.99 27.85
C ASP A 96 -16.09 6.06 26.83
N ILE A 97 -15.65 4.80 26.85
CA ILE A 97 -16.17 3.76 25.96
C ILE A 97 -17.65 3.43 26.22
N ASN A 98 -18.22 3.82 27.36
CA ASN A 98 -19.64 3.63 27.64
C ASN A 98 -20.52 4.71 26.98
N GLN A 99 -19.91 5.79 26.47
CA GLN A 99 -20.59 6.89 25.81
C GLN A 99 -20.46 6.83 24.28
N THR A 100 -20.15 5.66 23.72
CA THR A 100 -20.01 5.49 22.27
C THR A 100 -21.27 5.92 21.51
N LYS A 101 -21.05 6.56 20.36
CA LYS A 101 -22.12 6.94 19.41
C LYS A 101 -21.81 6.38 18.04
N PRO A 102 -22.80 6.14 17.17
CA PRO A 102 -22.52 5.78 15.78
C PRO A 102 -21.74 6.90 15.08
N LEU A 103 -20.59 6.57 14.51
CA LEU A 103 -19.88 7.45 13.58
C LEU A 103 -20.69 7.62 12.31
N PHE A 104 -21.27 6.54 11.81
CA PHE A 104 -22.17 6.48 10.66
C PHE A 104 -23.07 5.24 10.76
N PHE A 105 -24.14 5.20 9.96
CA PHE A 105 -25.21 4.21 10.13
C PHE A 105 -25.20 3.05 9.12
N ASP A 106 -24.60 3.21 7.93
CA ASP A 106 -24.69 2.22 6.86
C ASP A 106 -23.37 1.97 6.11
N TYR A 107 -23.39 0.94 5.26
CA TYR A 107 -22.24 0.51 4.46
C TYR A 107 -21.79 1.54 3.41
N SER A 108 -22.68 2.44 2.98
CA SER A 108 -22.40 3.46 1.98
C SER A 108 -21.78 4.72 2.57
N SER A 109 -21.88 4.86 3.89
CA SER A 109 -21.40 6.00 4.66
C SER A 109 -19.89 6.01 4.91
N PHE A 110 -19.17 4.96 4.52
CA PHE A 110 -17.70 4.94 4.48
C PHE A 110 -17.22 4.12 3.30
N GLN A 111 -16.36 4.73 2.48
CA GLN A 111 -15.76 4.13 1.30
C GLN A 111 -14.30 4.59 1.19
N ILE A 112 -13.40 3.67 0.83
CA ILE A 112 -12.04 4.00 0.39
C ILE A 112 -11.66 3.15 -0.81
N ASP A 113 -11.18 3.77 -1.89
CA ASP A 113 -10.75 3.05 -3.09
C ASP A 113 -9.25 2.77 -3.11
N SER A 114 -8.80 2.00 -4.10
CA SER A 114 -7.38 1.65 -4.27
C SER A 114 -6.48 2.82 -4.65
N GLU A 115 -7.06 3.95 -5.06
CA GLU A 115 -6.34 5.18 -5.37
C GLU A 115 -6.26 6.11 -4.15
N GLY A 116 -6.92 5.73 -3.06
CA GLY A 116 -6.89 6.44 -1.79
C GLY A 116 -7.93 7.56 -1.70
N HIS A 117 -8.94 7.57 -2.57
CA HIS A 117 -10.11 8.42 -2.40
C HIS A 117 -10.94 7.89 -1.23
N VAL A 118 -11.23 8.76 -0.26
CA VAL A 118 -12.04 8.46 0.92
C VAL A 118 -13.32 9.29 0.89
N PHE A 119 -14.45 8.60 0.98
CA PHE A 119 -15.75 9.21 1.19
C PHE A 119 -16.33 8.71 2.52
N MET A 120 -16.73 9.63 3.41
CA MET A 120 -17.34 9.28 4.69
C MET A 120 -18.42 10.28 5.09
N VAL A 121 -19.55 9.80 5.60
CA VAL A 121 -20.68 10.63 6.06
C VAL A 121 -20.87 10.48 7.56
N PRO A 122 -20.09 11.20 8.38
CA PRO A 122 -20.20 11.13 9.83
C PRO A 122 -21.50 11.75 10.37
N VAL A 123 -22.09 11.15 11.40
CA VAL A 123 -23.31 11.66 12.05
C VAL A 123 -23.04 13.01 12.70
N GLY A 124 -23.91 13.99 12.41
CA GLY A 124 -23.85 15.33 12.99
C GLY A 124 -22.67 16.17 12.47
N ARG A 125 -22.03 15.78 11.36
CA ARG A 125 -20.84 16.43 10.80
C ARG A 125 -20.93 16.52 9.27
N PRO A 126 -20.19 17.44 8.62
CA PRO A 126 -20.09 17.47 7.17
C PRO A 126 -19.46 16.18 6.61
N ALA A 127 -19.86 15.81 5.40
CA ALA A 127 -19.23 14.70 4.69
C ALA A 127 -17.73 14.97 4.46
N VAL A 128 -16.95 13.92 4.56
CA VAL A 128 -15.52 13.87 4.21
C VAL A 128 -15.41 13.28 2.82
N ASP A 129 -14.83 14.04 1.89
CA ASP A 129 -14.61 13.64 0.51
C ASP A 129 -13.21 14.15 0.13
N VAL A 130 -12.20 13.30 0.26
CA VAL A 130 -10.78 13.66 0.19
C VAL A 130 -9.94 12.53 -0.37
N TYR A 131 -8.73 12.83 -0.83
CA TYR A 131 -7.70 11.81 -1.07
C TYR A 131 -6.77 11.71 0.13
N VAL A 132 -6.30 10.50 0.44
CA VAL A 132 -5.19 10.32 1.37
C VAL A 132 -3.93 10.99 0.79
N THR A 133 -3.24 11.71 1.66
CA THR A 133 -2.06 12.50 1.31
C THR A 133 -0.79 11.81 1.77
N GLU A 134 -0.78 11.17 2.94
CA GLU A 134 0.42 10.49 3.42
C GLU A 134 0.13 9.03 3.75
N CYS A 135 1.01 8.13 3.32
CA CYS A 135 0.85 6.71 3.54
C CYS A 135 2.14 6.09 4.08
N ARG A 136 2.05 5.46 5.24
CA ARG A 136 3.17 4.80 5.91
C ARG A 136 2.74 3.41 6.39
N GLY A 137 3.09 2.39 5.61
CA GLY A 137 2.72 1.00 5.89
C GLY A 137 1.21 0.82 5.87
N ASN A 138 0.62 0.61 7.03
CA ASN A 138 -0.81 0.39 7.20
C ASN A 138 -1.60 1.62 7.67
N ILE A 139 -0.96 2.78 7.73
CA ILE A 139 -1.56 4.04 8.16
C ILE A 139 -1.63 4.98 6.97
N MET A 140 -2.84 5.44 6.67
CA MET A 140 -3.12 6.44 5.65
C MET A 140 -3.62 7.70 6.34
N VAL A 141 -3.16 8.86 5.92
CA VAL A 141 -3.51 10.16 6.48
C VAL A 141 -4.18 10.99 5.40
N ALA A 142 -5.28 11.66 5.75
CA ALA A 142 -5.94 12.61 4.86
C ALA A 142 -6.19 13.93 5.60
N PHE A 143 -5.84 15.03 4.95
CA PHE A 143 -6.21 16.37 5.39
C PHE A 143 -7.61 16.70 4.88
N THR A 144 -8.51 16.99 5.80
CA THR A 144 -9.91 17.35 5.51
C THR A 144 -10.14 18.82 5.81
N THR A 145 -11.27 19.36 5.37
CA THR A 145 -11.69 20.72 5.74
C THR A 145 -11.92 20.89 7.24
N ASN A 146 -12.22 19.79 7.95
CA ASN A 146 -12.57 19.78 9.36
C ASN A 146 -11.46 19.24 10.28
N GLY A 147 -10.25 19.02 9.75
CA GLY A 147 -9.10 18.52 10.51
C GLY A 147 -8.36 17.41 9.78
N ILE A 148 -7.67 16.54 10.53
CA ILE A 148 -6.83 15.47 9.98
C ILE A 148 -7.41 14.12 10.37
N CYS A 149 -7.68 13.26 9.39
CA CYS A 149 -8.13 11.90 9.64
C CYS A 149 -7.03 10.90 9.29
N THR A 150 -6.91 9.87 10.11
CA THR A 150 -6.00 8.74 9.91
C THR A 150 -6.82 7.45 9.79
N TYR A 151 -6.48 6.63 8.80
CA TYR A 151 -7.09 5.35 8.50
C TYR A 151 -6.04 4.27 8.68
N HIS A 152 -6.22 3.44 9.69
CA HIS A 152 -5.28 2.40 10.03
C HIS A 152 -5.89 1.03 9.68
N PHE A 153 -5.31 0.42 8.65
CA PHE A 153 -5.72 -0.86 8.09
C PHE A 153 -5.15 -2.04 8.90
N SER A 154 -5.94 -3.10 9.01
CA SER A 154 -5.55 -4.38 9.60
C SER A 154 -6.05 -5.55 8.75
N ASN A 155 -5.22 -6.59 8.67
CA ASN A 155 -5.57 -7.85 8.00
C ASN A 155 -6.48 -8.73 8.86
N LYS A 156 -6.76 -8.31 10.08
CA LYS A 156 -7.76 -8.90 10.97
C LYS A 156 -8.97 -7.98 11.01
N ALA A 157 -10.16 -8.57 11.02
CA ALA A 157 -11.39 -7.82 11.26
C ALA A 157 -11.32 -7.20 12.66
N TYR A 158 -11.70 -5.92 12.78
CA TYR A 158 -11.93 -5.34 14.10
C TYR A 158 -13.30 -5.73 14.61
N THR A 159 -13.35 -6.06 15.90
CA THR A 159 -14.58 -6.04 16.67
C THR A 159 -15.01 -4.59 16.92
N ASN A 160 -16.29 -4.42 17.30
CA ASN A 160 -16.82 -3.10 17.65
C ASN A 160 -16.12 -2.55 18.89
N LEU A 161 -15.91 -1.24 18.93
CA LEU A 161 -15.38 -0.56 20.11
C LEU A 161 -16.10 -1.00 21.40
N GLY A 162 -15.32 -1.40 22.40
CA GLY A 162 -15.83 -1.78 23.72
C GLY A 162 -16.04 -3.28 23.91
N SER A 163 -15.73 -4.11 22.90
CA SER A 163 -15.85 -5.58 22.98
C SER A 163 -14.51 -6.32 23.07
N GLU A 164 -13.40 -5.60 23.08
CA GLU A 164 -12.05 -6.16 23.09
C GLU A 164 -11.56 -6.54 24.47
N SER A 165 -10.73 -7.58 24.52
CA SER A 165 -9.95 -7.93 25.70
C SER A 165 -8.51 -7.41 25.58
N CYS A 166 -7.86 -7.14 26.71
CA CYS A 166 -6.43 -6.79 26.72
C CYS A 166 -5.51 -7.91 26.18
N GLN A 167 -6.05 -9.13 26.00
CA GLN A 167 -5.32 -10.28 25.45
C GLN A 167 -5.46 -10.41 23.93
N ASP A 168 -6.29 -9.57 23.30
CA ASP A 168 -6.49 -9.62 21.86
C ASP A 168 -5.17 -9.31 21.14
N PRO A 169 -4.74 -10.15 20.18
CA PRO A 169 -3.43 -10.01 19.56
C PRO A 169 -3.30 -8.65 18.89
N ARG A 170 -2.16 -7.98 19.09
CA ARG A 170 -1.87 -6.70 18.44
C ARG A 170 -2.00 -6.85 16.92
N ASN A 171 -2.58 -5.83 16.29
CA ASN A 171 -2.77 -5.81 14.85
C ASN A 171 -1.44 -5.39 14.23
N GLU A 172 -0.81 -6.30 13.51
CA GLU A 172 0.37 -6.01 12.70
C GLU A 172 -0.08 -5.76 11.25
N PRO A 173 0.66 -4.96 10.47
CA PRO A 173 0.48 -4.92 9.03
C PRO A 173 0.50 -6.36 8.48
N PRO A 174 -0.24 -6.69 7.40
CA PRO A 174 -0.02 -7.90 6.66
C PRO A 174 1.46 -7.88 6.26
N VAL A 175 2.24 -8.74 6.93
CA VAL A 175 3.53 -9.15 6.41
C VAL A 175 3.27 -9.53 4.96
N ASN A 176 3.99 -8.92 4.00
CA ASN A 176 3.87 -9.22 2.57
C ASN A 176 3.61 -10.71 2.40
N GLN A 177 2.34 -11.07 2.18
CA GLN A 177 1.96 -12.48 2.26
C GLN A 177 2.62 -13.25 1.13
N LYS A 178 2.87 -12.55 0.02
CA LYS A 178 3.65 -13.01 -1.11
C LYS A 178 5.05 -12.40 -1.03
N ALA A 179 6.06 -13.25 -1.05
CA ALA A 179 7.46 -12.86 -1.13
C ALA A 179 8.19 -13.90 -1.98
N ALA A 180 9.21 -13.48 -2.71
CA ALA A 180 10.03 -14.38 -3.49
C ALA A 180 11.49 -13.93 -3.51
N THR A 181 12.40 -14.90 -3.54
CA THR A 181 13.85 -14.68 -3.70
C THR A 181 14.34 -15.35 -4.98
N PHE A 182 15.49 -14.88 -5.46
CA PHE A 182 16.15 -15.44 -6.65
C PHE A 182 17.53 -15.95 -6.27
N ASP A 183 17.80 -17.21 -6.61
CA ASP A 183 19.14 -17.79 -6.56
C ASP A 183 19.60 -18.07 -7.98
N THR A 184 20.68 -17.41 -8.41
CA THR A 184 21.16 -17.47 -9.80
C THR A 184 22.57 -18.02 -9.86
N THR A 185 22.79 -18.97 -10.76
CA THR A 185 24.09 -19.63 -10.99
C THR A 185 24.52 -19.45 -12.43
N LEU A 186 25.80 -19.11 -12.65
CA LEU A 186 26.44 -19.16 -13.96
C LEU A 186 26.80 -20.62 -14.28
N ASN A 187 26.21 -21.18 -15.34
CA ASN A 187 26.42 -22.58 -15.73
C ASN A 187 27.59 -22.74 -16.71
N SER A 188 27.70 -21.83 -17.68
CA SER A 188 28.72 -21.87 -18.74
C SER A 188 28.93 -20.49 -19.36
N GLU A 189 30.09 -20.26 -19.94
CA GLU A 189 30.43 -19.02 -20.63
C GLU A 189 31.20 -19.28 -21.94
N TRP A 190 31.06 -18.40 -22.93
CA TRP A 190 31.77 -18.48 -24.20
C TRP A 190 31.93 -17.11 -24.87
N ASN A 191 32.80 -17.04 -25.88
CA ASN A 191 32.93 -15.88 -26.75
C ASN A 191 32.30 -16.18 -28.11
N GLU A 192 31.49 -15.26 -28.62
CA GLU A 192 30.86 -15.35 -29.94
C GLU A 192 30.83 -13.95 -30.57
N ASN A 193 31.34 -13.81 -31.79
CA ASN A 193 31.36 -12.55 -32.54
C ASN A 193 31.96 -11.36 -31.76
N GLY A 194 33.02 -11.61 -30.98
CA GLY A 194 33.69 -10.59 -30.16
C GLY A 194 32.94 -10.18 -28.89
N LYS A 195 31.79 -10.81 -28.58
CA LYS A 195 31.06 -10.63 -27.33
C LYS A 195 31.24 -11.83 -26.41
N HIS A 196 31.22 -11.57 -25.11
CA HIS A 196 31.29 -12.60 -24.07
C HIS A 196 29.89 -12.87 -23.53
N TYR A 197 29.47 -14.14 -23.52
CA TYR A 197 28.15 -14.56 -23.08
C TYR A 197 28.24 -15.55 -21.92
N GLY A 198 27.30 -15.46 -20.98
CA GLY A 198 27.07 -16.43 -19.93
C GLY A 198 25.67 -17.04 -20.03
N MET A 199 25.56 -18.35 -19.82
CA MET A 199 24.30 -19.05 -19.61
C MET A 199 24.07 -19.25 -18.13
N PHE A 200 22.91 -18.82 -17.64
CA PHE A 200 22.56 -18.82 -16.23
C PHE A 200 21.30 -19.66 -16.00
N SER A 201 21.22 -20.24 -14.80
CA SER A 201 19.97 -20.80 -14.26
C SER A 201 19.60 -20.07 -12.99
N SER A 202 18.32 -19.75 -12.86
CA SER A 202 17.75 -19.05 -11.72
C SER A 202 16.60 -19.82 -11.12
N ILE A 203 16.52 -19.79 -9.80
CA ILE A 203 15.46 -20.40 -9.00
C ILE A 203 14.69 -19.27 -8.32
N ILE A 204 13.38 -19.23 -8.55
CA ILE A 204 12.44 -18.39 -7.83
C ILE A 204 11.90 -19.21 -6.67
N THR A 205 12.11 -18.77 -5.44
CA THR A 205 11.60 -19.45 -4.24
C THR A 205 10.50 -18.61 -3.61
N ASN A 206 9.32 -19.18 -3.37
CA ASN A 206 8.29 -18.50 -2.59
C ASN A 206 8.67 -18.52 -1.10
N THR A 207 9.19 -17.40 -0.61
CA THR A 207 9.55 -17.18 0.80
C THR A 207 8.44 -16.48 1.58
N GLY A 208 7.28 -16.27 0.96
CA GLY A 208 6.09 -15.69 1.57
C GLY A 208 5.35 -16.65 2.51
N LYS A 209 4.16 -16.22 2.92
CA LYS A 209 3.23 -16.97 3.78
C LYS A 209 2.02 -17.53 3.02
N VAL A 210 1.82 -17.14 1.75
CA VAL A 210 0.75 -17.67 0.88
C VAL A 210 1.27 -18.05 -0.50
N PRO A 211 0.62 -18.97 -1.20
CA PRO A 211 0.91 -19.22 -2.62
C PRO A 211 0.64 -17.98 -3.48
N PHE A 212 1.38 -17.83 -4.57
CA PHE A 212 1.09 -16.85 -5.62
C PHE A 212 0.96 -17.53 -6.98
N GLN A 213 0.08 -17.01 -7.84
CA GLN A 213 -0.22 -17.61 -9.14
C GLN A 213 0.76 -17.13 -10.21
N GLY A 214 1.19 -15.88 -10.09
CA GLY A 214 2.18 -15.29 -10.97
C GLY A 214 3.05 -14.27 -10.26
N VAL A 215 4.18 -13.99 -10.91
CA VAL A 215 5.10 -12.94 -10.49
C VAL A 215 5.66 -12.23 -11.71
N VAL A 216 5.77 -10.91 -11.61
CA VAL A 216 6.48 -10.06 -12.57
C VAL A 216 7.79 -9.63 -11.92
N PHE A 217 8.88 -9.83 -12.64
CA PHE A 217 10.21 -9.53 -12.14
C PHE A 217 11.08 -8.87 -13.21
N SER A 218 12.03 -8.08 -12.75
CA SER A 218 12.93 -7.29 -13.58
C SER A 218 14.39 -7.48 -13.17
N ALA A 219 15.30 -7.22 -14.11
CA ALA A 219 16.73 -7.16 -13.87
C ALA A 219 17.39 -6.26 -14.92
N ASP A 220 18.46 -5.58 -14.52
CA ASP A 220 19.32 -4.85 -15.44
C ASP A 220 20.30 -5.82 -16.10
N LEU A 221 19.90 -6.36 -17.25
CA LEU A 221 20.72 -7.26 -18.06
C LEU A 221 20.39 -7.12 -19.54
N GLU A 222 21.38 -7.40 -20.39
CA GLU A 222 21.19 -7.52 -21.83
C GLU A 222 21.24 -9.00 -22.23
N LEU A 223 20.09 -9.56 -22.60
CA LEU A 223 20.02 -10.91 -23.15
C LEU A 223 20.79 -10.98 -24.48
N ARG A 224 21.33 -12.17 -24.80
CA ARG A 224 21.96 -12.42 -26.11
C ARG A 224 21.04 -12.07 -27.28
N ASP A 225 19.77 -12.41 -27.13
CA ASP A 225 18.66 -12.03 -28.01
C ASP A 225 17.33 -12.15 -27.23
N PRO A 226 16.20 -11.62 -27.74
CA PRO A 226 14.92 -11.66 -27.01
C PRO A 226 14.37 -13.05 -26.68
N SER A 227 14.82 -14.10 -27.37
CA SER A 227 14.41 -15.49 -27.15
C SER A 227 15.36 -16.28 -26.23
N SER A 228 16.49 -15.68 -25.82
CA SER A 228 17.48 -16.27 -24.92
C SER A 228 17.04 -16.30 -23.45
N ILE A 229 15.73 -16.46 -23.18
CA ILE A 229 15.17 -16.76 -21.87
C ILE A 229 14.16 -17.89 -21.98
N TYR A 230 14.29 -18.88 -21.11
CA TYR A 230 13.53 -20.12 -21.11
C TYR A 230 12.73 -20.23 -19.83
N SER A 231 11.51 -20.75 -19.93
CA SER A 231 10.59 -20.90 -18.79
C SER A 231 10.22 -19.58 -18.11
N ALA A 232 10.42 -18.44 -18.77
CA ALA A 232 9.84 -17.15 -18.41
C ALA A 232 9.39 -16.43 -19.68
N VAL A 233 8.41 -15.55 -19.56
CA VAL A 233 7.82 -14.82 -20.69
C VAL A 233 8.19 -13.35 -20.59
N ALA A 234 8.82 -12.81 -21.63
CA ALA A 234 9.13 -11.38 -21.70
C ALA A 234 7.83 -10.56 -21.80
N ILE A 235 7.76 -9.47 -21.04
CA ILE A 235 6.70 -8.45 -21.13
C ILE A 235 7.22 -7.28 -21.96
N VAL A 236 8.35 -6.72 -21.51
CA VAL A 236 9.12 -5.66 -22.16
C VAL A 236 10.61 -5.91 -21.92
N LYS A 237 11.52 -5.15 -22.55
CA LYS A 237 12.96 -5.28 -22.31
C LYS A 237 13.26 -5.12 -20.81
N GLY A 238 13.91 -6.11 -20.22
CA GLY A 238 14.28 -6.11 -18.80
C GLY A 238 13.18 -6.56 -17.84
N GLN A 239 12.01 -7.00 -18.33
CA GLN A 239 10.89 -7.43 -17.49
C GLN A 239 10.26 -8.73 -17.99
N TRP A 240 10.03 -9.66 -17.08
CA TRP A 240 9.52 -11.00 -17.36
C TRP A 240 8.45 -11.42 -16.36
N LYS A 241 7.69 -12.44 -16.74
CA LYS A 241 6.71 -13.11 -15.87
C LYS A 241 6.77 -14.63 -15.99
N LEU A 242 6.14 -15.30 -15.04
CA LEU A 242 5.89 -16.73 -15.16
C LEU A 242 5.00 -17.05 -16.39
N PRO A 243 5.25 -18.16 -17.09
CA PRO A 243 4.37 -18.66 -18.14
C PRO A 243 2.98 -19.01 -17.60
N SER A 244 1.95 -18.93 -18.45
CA SER A 244 0.55 -19.18 -18.07
C SER A 244 0.25 -20.61 -17.62
N TYR A 245 1.11 -21.58 -17.94
CA TYR A 245 0.96 -22.96 -17.47
C TYR A 245 1.37 -23.14 -16.00
N VAL A 246 2.08 -22.17 -15.42
CA VAL A 246 2.43 -22.19 -14.00
C VAL A 246 1.21 -21.69 -13.21
N GLN A 247 0.49 -22.62 -12.59
CA GLN A 247 -0.75 -22.29 -11.89
C GLN A 247 -0.51 -21.58 -10.56
N SER A 248 0.51 -22.02 -9.80
CA SER A 248 0.94 -21.37 -8.55
C SER A 248 2.29 -21.86 -8.09
N ILE A 249 3.01 -21.01 -7.35
CA ILE A 249 4.17 -21.41 -6.54
C ILE A 249 3.74 -21.45 -5.08
N GLN A 250 3.65 -22.67 -4.53
CA GLN A 250 3.30 -22.88 -3.12
C GLN A 250 4.37 -22.35 -2.17
N VAL A 251 4.01 -22.10 -0.91
CA VAL A 251 4.96 -21.62 0.11
C VAL A 251 6.13 -22.60 0.24
N GLY A 252 7.35 -22.09 0.18
CA GLY A 252 8.59 -22.87 0.20
C GLY A 252 8.89 -23.66 -1.08
N SER A 253 8.00 -23.62 -2.09
CA SER A 253 8.25 -24.25 -3.39
C SER A 253 9.06 -23.33 -4.30
N THR A 254 9.64 -23.94 -5.32
CA THR A 254 10.53 -23.27 -6.27
C THR A 254 10.03 -23.36 -7.71
N TYR A 255 10.49 -22.44 -8.55
CA TYR A 255 10.31 -22.47 -9.98
C TYR A 255 11.62 -22.11 -10.69
N HIS A 256 11.95 -22.83 -11.77
CA HIS A 256 13.24 -22.70 -12.44
C HIS A 256 13.09 -22.01 -13.79
N PHE A 257 13.99 -21.08 -14.08
CA PHE A 257 14.14 -20.50 -15.42
C PHE A 257 15.62 -20.36 -15.77
N SER A 258 15.92 -20.23 -17.05
CA SER A 258 17.30 -20.10 -17.53
C SER A 258 17.37 -19.01 -18.59
N PHE A 259 18.54 -18.39 -18.75
CA PHE A 259 18.74 -17.34 -19.75
C PHE A 259 20.19 -17.25 -20.19
N ILE A 260 20.42 -16.57 -21.32
CA ILE A 260 21.75 -16.23 -21.82
C ILE A 260 21.85 -14.71 -21.90
N LYS A 261 22.88 -14.14 -21.28
CA LYS A 261 23.14 -12.69 -21.31
C LYS A 261 24.58 -12.36 -21.67
N GLU A 262 24.81 -11.12 -22.07
CA GLU A 262 26.15 -10.58 -22.22
C GLU A 262 26.83 -10.42 -20.84
N GLY A 263 28.11 -10.80 -20.78
CA GLY A 263 28.93 -10.77 -19.57
C GLY A 263 28.67 -11.91 -18.58
N LYS A 264 29.61 -12.08 -17.64
CA LYS A 264 29.62 -13.16 -16.64
C LYS A 264 29.00 -12.82 -15.28
N GLU A 265 28.76 -11.53 -15.01
CA GLU A 265 28.25 -11.08 -13.71
C GLU A 265 26.86 -11.63 -13.42
N ILE A 266 26.62 -12.08 -12.18
CA ILE A 266 25.31 -12.60 -11.77
C ILE A 266 24.33 -11.43 -11.65
N PRO A 267 23.19 -11.44 -12.38
CA PRO A 267 22.23 -10.36 -12.30
C PRO A 267 21.47 -10.37 -10.97
N THR A 268 21.07 -9.18 -10.52
CA THR A 268 20.16 -9.04 -9.36
C THR A 268 18.73 -8.86 -9.87
N PHE A 269 17.88 -9.83 -9.59
CA PHE A 269 16.45 -9.75 -9.91
C PHE A 269 15.68 -9.00 -8.82
N ARG A 270 14.64 -8.27 -9.23
CA ARG A 270 13.69 -7.56 -8.37
C ARG A 270 12.28 -8.00 -8.69
N ILE A 271 11.45 -8.08 -7.66
CA ILE A 271 10.01 -8.32 -7.82
C ILE A 271 9.32 -6.99 -8.08
N ASP A 272 8.62 -6.89 -9.20
CA ASP A 272 7.80 -5.71 -9.52
C ASP A 272 6.37 -5.89 -9.01
N SER A 273 5.81 -7.10 -9.12
CA SER A 273 4.48 -7.41 -8.60
C SER A 273 4.20 -8.91 -8.50
N PHE A 274 3.22 -9.27 -7.68
CA PHE A 274 2.58 -10.58 -7.66
C PHE A 274 1.16 -10.48 -8.19
N TYR A 275 0.62 -11.59 -8.67
CA TYR A 275 -0.82 -11.77 -8.90
C TYR A 275 -1.24 -13.16 -8.43
#